data_AF-A0A0H5PAU4-F1
#
_entry.id   AF-A0A0H5PAU4-F1
#
_cell.length_a   1.000
_cell.length_b   1.000
_cell.length_c   1.000
_cell.angle_alpha   90.00
_cell.angle_beta   90.00
_cell.angle_gamma   90.00
#
_symmetry.space_group_name_H-M   'P 1'
#
loop_
_entity.id
_entity.type
_entity.pdbx_description
1 polymer ?
#
loop_
_entity_poly.entity_id
_entity_poly.type
_entity_poly.pdbx_seq_one_letter_code
_entity_poly.pdbx_strand_id
1 'polypeptide(L)'
;MELATYPQVPGQLALWEPEVEQPPARPSHPHRPAGLHTCPNPECGYPAKGESARGRLREDVKVVWLVPDPDQPDTPAERRYCNRCRPRPPQQIADVECAACDHGGPLLVGALAITLRAKGKVPTAVLTWLMDQGWREQEGGGLLCPDHPAHR
;
A
#
# COMPACT_ATOMS: atom_id res chain seq x y z
N MET A 1 -22.16 -3.76 -73.51
CA MET A 1 -21.40 -4.36 -72.39
C MET A 1 -21.91 -3.71 -71.12
N GLU A 2 -22.75 -4.44 -70.42
CA GLU A 2 -23.59 -3.96 -69.33
C GLU A 2 -22.85 -4.16 -67.99
N LEU A 3 -22.73 -3.10 -67.18
CA LEU A 3 -22.25 -3.18 -65.80
C LEU A 3 -23.47 -3.24 -64.88
N ALA A 4 -23.76 -4.43 -64.36
CA ALA A 4 -24.81 -4.64 -63.39
C ALA A 4 -24.48 -3.90 -62.08
N THR A 5 -25.29 -2.89 -61.75
CA THR A 5 -25.32 -2.28 -60.41
C THR A 5 -26.23 -3.13 -59.53
N TYR A 6 -25.68 -3.73 -58.48
CA TYR A 6 -26.44 -4.42 -57.45
C TYR A 6 -26.97 -3.42 -56.42
N PRO A 7 -28.25 -3.46 -56.03
CA PRO A 7 -28.78 -2.60 -54.97
C PRO A 7 -28.35 -3.11 -53.59
N GLN A 8 -27.99 -2.19 -52.69
CA GLN A 8 -27.70 -2.51 -51.29
C GLN A 8 -28.98 -2.89 -50.53
N VAL A 9 -28.90 -3.96 -49.76
CA VAL A 9 -29.98 -4.46 -48.89
C VAL A 9 -29.96 -3.68 -47.56
N PRO A 10 -31.08 -3.11 -47.09
CA PRO A 10 -31.15 -2.50 -45.76
C PRO A 10 -31.21 -3.59 -44.69
N GLY A 11 -30.29 -3.61 -43.73
CA GLY A 11 -30.34 -4.51 -42.57
C GLY A 11 -29.09 -5.30 -42.22
N GLN A 12 -27.93 -5.05 -42.85
CA GLN A 12 -26.66 -5.62 -42.39
C GLN A 12 -26.06 -4.75 -41.29
N LEU A 13 -26.22 -5.20 -40.04
CA LEU A 13 -25.43 -4.73 -38.90
C LEU A 13 -23.95 -5.03 -39.17
N ALA A 14 -23.10 -4.00 -39.03
CA ALA A 14 -21.66 -4.12 -39.17
C ALA A 14 -21.13 -5.03 -38.06
N LEU A 15 -20.79 -6.27 -38.44
CA LEU A 15 -20.31 -7.29 -37.52
C LEU A 15 -18.79 -7.16 -37.34
N TRP A 16 -18.33 -5.99 -36.87
CA TRP A 16 -17.01 -5.72 -36.29
C TRP A 16 -16.88 -4.22 -35.94
N GLU A 17 -17.22 -3.85 -34.71
CA GLU A 17 -16.60 -2.69 -34.07
C GLU A 17 -15.65 -3.26 -33.02
N PRO A 18 -14.34 -2.95 -33.05
CA PRO A 18 -13.49 -3.29 -31.93
C PRO A 18 -13.93 -2.38 -30.79
N GLU A 19 -14.74 -2.93 -29.90
CA GLU A 19 -14.99 -2.36 -28.59
C GLU A 19 -13.62 -2.03 -28.00
N VAL A 20 -13.35 -0.75 -27.79
CA VAL A 20 -12.10 -0.28 -27.22
C VAL A 20 -12.11 -0.75 -25.78
N GLU A 21 -11.66 -1.99 -25.57
CA GLU A 21 -11.51 -2.60 -24.28
C GLU A 21 -10.51 -1.74 -23.52
N GLN A 22 -11.03 -0.89 -22.63
CA GLN A 22 -10.20 -0.09 -21.75
C GLN A 22 -9.37 -1.09 -20.94
N PRO A 23 -8.02 -1.02 -21.00
CA PRO A 23 -7.21 -1.91 -20.22
C PRO A 23 -7.61 -1.73 -18.74
N PRO A 24 -7.73 -2.83 -17.97
CA PRO A 24 -8.14 -2.75 -16.58
C PRO A 24 -7.24 -1.76 -15.86
N ALA A 25 -7.86 -0.96 -14.98
CA ALA A 25 -7.17 0.01 -14.14
C ALA A 25 -5.89 -0.64 -13.59
N ARG A 26 -4.74 -0.08 -13.96
CA ARG A 26 -3.46 -0.57 -13.47
C ARG A 26 -3.53 -0.55 -11.94
N PRO A 27 -3.23 -1.65 -11.23
CA PRO A 27 -3.10 -1.59 -9.79
C PRO A 27 -2.10 -0.49 -9.48
N SER A 28 -2.46 0.38 -8.53
CA SER A 28 -1.62 1.46 -8.03
C SER A 28 -0.32 0.86 -7.51
N HIS A 29 0.66 0.71 -8.38
CA HIS A 29 1.97 0.21 -7.97
C HIS A 29 2.49 1.20 -6.93
N PRO A 30 2.89 0.74 -5.73
CA PRO A 30 3.53 1.61 -4.76
C PRO A 30 4.69 2.30 -5.47
N HIS A 31 4.72 3.63 -5.40
CA HIS A 31 5.72 4.49 -6.03
C HIS A 31 7.10 3.86 -5.88
N ARG A 32 7.61 3.22 -6.94
CA ARG A 32 8.93 2.59 -6.95
C ARG A 32 9.95 3.72 -6.81
N PRO A 33 10.67 3.87 -5.69
CA PRO A 33 11.66 4.92 -5.57
C PRO A 33 12.82 4.54 -6.50
N ALA A 34 12.85 5.12 -7.70
CA ALA A 34 14.00 5.02 -8.57
C ALA A 34 15.20 5.67 -7.84
N GLY A 35 16.33 4.97 -7.78
CA GLY A 35 17.56 5.53 -7.21
C GLY A 35 17.75 5.39 -5.70
N LEU A 36 16.95 4.57 -4.99
CA LEU A 36 17.24 4.32 -3.58
C LEU A 36 18.51 3.45 -3.45
N HIS A 37 19.61 4.11 -3.11
CA HIS A 37 20.93 3.50 -2.93
C HIS A 37 21.41 3.54 -1.48
N THR A 38 20.74 4.31 -0.63
CA THR A 38 21.08 4.45 0.78
C THR A 38 19.82 4.27 1.63
N CYS A 39 19.94 3.64 2.80
CA CYS A 39 18.83 3.53 3.73
C CYS A 39 18.30 4.93 4.11
N PRO A 40 16.97 5.17 4.05
CA PRO A 40 16.39 6.47 4.35
C PRO A 40 16.38 6.81 5.85
N ASN A 41 16.62 5.84 6.74
CA ASN A 41 16.80 6.13 8.16
C ASN A 41 18.16 6.84 8.35
N PRO A 42 18.20 8.12 8.79
CA PRO A 42 19.42 8.90 8.94
C PRO A 42 20.42 8.28 9.93
N GLU A 43 19.94 7.58 10.95
CA GLU A 43 20.80 6.89 11.92
C GLU A 43 21.48 5.64 11.34
N CYS A 44 21.00 5.12 10.21
CA CYS A 44 21.53 3.92 9.58
C CYS A 44 22.53 4.25 8.47
N GLY A 45 22.13 5.09 7.50
CA GLY A 45 22.98 5.49 6.38
C GLY A 45 23.54 4.34 5.51
N TYR A 46 23.00 3.12 5.61
CA TYR A 46 23.56 1.95 4.91
C TYR A 46 23.57 2.13 3.38
N PRO A 47 24.74 2.06 2.71
CA PRO A 47 24.83 2.15 1.25
C PRO A 47 24.70 0.77 0.60
N ALA A 48 23.65 0.58 -0.20
CA ALA A 48 23.38 -0.64 -0.95
C ALA A 48 24.27 -0.76 -2.21
N LYS A 49 25.25 -1.66 -2.15
CA LYS A 49 26.20 -1.93 -3.24
C LYS A 49 25.70 -3.05 -4.15
N GLY A 50 25.55 -2.74 -5.44
CA GLY A 50 25.09 -3.68 -6.47
C GLY A 50 23.58 -3.87 -6.53
N GLU A 51 23.10 -4.41 -7.65
CA GLU A 51 21.67 -4.50 -7.97
C GLU A 51 20.87 -5.30 -6.95
N SER A 52 21.38 -6.45 -6.50
CA SER A 52 20.68 -7.29 -5.53
C SER A 52 20.51 -6.61 -4.17
N ALA A 53 21.51 -5.86 -3.71
CA ALA A 53 21.41 -5.11 -2.45
C ALA A 53 20.42 -3.94 -2.58
N ARG A 54 20.40 -3.25 -3.72
CA ARG A 54 19.44 -2.18 -4.02
C ARG A 54 18.02 -2.72 -4.13
N GLY A 55 17.85 -3.89 -4.74
CA GLY A 55 16.58 -4.62 -4.80
C GLY A 55 16.03 -4.89 -3.41
N ARG A 56 16.83 -5.51 -2.53
CA ARG A 56 16.43 -5.77 -1.14
C ARG A 56 16.11 -4.49 -0.38
N LEU A 57 16.94 -3.45 -0.52
CA LEU A 57 16.69 -2.16 0.12
C LEU A 57 15.33 -1.58 -0.30
N ARG A 58 15.00 -1.62 -1.60
CA ARG A 58 13.71 -1.15 -2.11
C ARG A 58 12.54 -1.93 -1.53
N GLU A 59 12.66 -3.25 -1.37
CA GLU A 59 11.59 -4.04 -0.75
C GLU A 59 11.46 -3.74 0.74
N ASP A 60 12.57 -3.65 1.48
CA ASP A 60 12.56 -3.35 2.91
C ASP A 60 11.84 -2.02 3.21
N VAL A 61 12.10 -0.98 2.40
CA VAL A 61 11.52 0.36 2.62
C VAL A 61 10.09 0.54 2.09
N LYS A 62 9.48 -0.49 1.51
CA LYS A 62 8.03 -0.44 1.24
C LYS A 62 7.23 -0.55 2.54
N VAL A 63 7.80 -1.21 3.55
CA VAL A 63 7.14 -1.40 4.84
C VAL A 63 7.10 -0.07 5.58
N VAL A 64 5.88 0.40 5.87
CA VAL A 64 5.64 1.56 6.72
C VAL A 64 5.79 1.15 8.18
N TRP A 65 6.55 1.94 8.94
CA TRP A 65 6.66 1.79 10.38
C TRP A 65 6.11 3.05 11.05
N LEU A 66 5.21 2.86 12.01
CA LEU A 66 4.68 3.94 12.84
C LEU A 66 5.35 3.87 14.21
N VAL A 67 6.06 4.94 14.53
CA VAL A 67 6.78 5.08 15.79
C VAL A 67 6.11 6.17 16.64
N PRO A 68 6.11 6.06 17.98
CA PRO A 68 5.70 7.17 18.83
C PRO A 68 6.55 8.40 18.54
N ASP A 69 5.91 9.55 18.35
CA ASP A 69 6.58 10.84 18.27
C ASP A 69 6.51 11.52 19.65
N PRO A 70 7.66 11.75 20.33
CA PRO A 70 7.67 12.38 21.64
C PRO A 70 7.25 13.86 21.59
N ASP A 71 7.43 14.53 20.45
CA ASP A 71 7.06 15.93 20.27
C ASP A 71 5.59 16.08 19.85
N GLN A 72 5.01 15.02 19.27
CA GLN A 72 3.62 14.97 18.79
C GLN A 72 2.93 13.66 19.20
N PRO A 73 2.53 13.50 20.48
CA PRO A 73 2.02 12.22 21.00
C PRO A 73 0.75 11.72 20.30
N ASP A 74 -0.05 12.62 19.72
CA ASP A 74 -1.28 12.30 18.99
C ASP A 74 -1.05 12.02 17.49
N THR A 75 0.18 12.13 17.00
CA THR A 75 0.53 11.88 15.59
C THR A 75 1.72 10.93 15.50
N PRO A 76 1.53 9.66 15.09
CA PRO A 76 2.67 8.75 14.96
C PRO A 76 3.61 9.24 13.87
N ALA A 77 4.91 9.15 14.14
CA ALA A 77 5.91 9.46 13.14
C ALA A 77 6.07 8.28 12.17
N GLU A 78 5.95 8.57 10.89
CA GLU A 78 6.21 7.61 9.83
C GLU A 78 7.71 7.42 9.62
N ARG A 79 8.15 6.16 9.56
CA ARG A 79 9.56 5.79 9.31
C ARG A 79 9.66 4.66 8.29
N ARG A 80 10.84 4.56 7.68
CA ARG A 80 11.26 3.47 6.78
C ARG A 80 12.60 2.93 7.22
N TYR A 81 12.69 1.62 7.36
CA TYR A 81 13.92 0.95 7.78
C TYR A 81 14.36 -0.05 6.72
N CYS A 82 15.67 -0.23 6.57
CA CYS A 82 16.18 -1.42 5.89
C CYS A 82 16.25 -2.59 6.88
N ASN A 83 16.47 -3.81 6.38
CA ASN A 83 16.62 -4.98 7.23
C ASN A 83 17.74 -4.82 8.29
N ARG A 84 18.75 -3.96 8.08
CA ARG A 84 19.84 -3.76 9.05
C ARG A 84 19.42 -2.93 10.27
N CYS A 85 18.55 -1.94 10.09
CA CYS A 85 18.22 -0.96 11.12
C CYS A 85 16.76 -1.02 11.57
N ARG A 86 15.97 -1.96 11.06
CA ARG A 86 14.60 -2.14 11.54
C ARG A 86 14.59 -2.47 13.03
N PRO A 87 13.58 -1.99 13.77
CA PRO A 87 13.26 -2.44 15.11
C PRO A 87 13.29 -3.98 15.24
N ARG A 88 13.84 -4.48 16.34
CA ARG A 88 13.98 -5.92 16.67
C ARG A 88 13.72 -6.15 18.15
N PRO A 89 13.43 -7.40 18.57
CA PRO A 89 13.37 -7.76 19.98
C PRO A 89 14.61 -7.25 20.75
N PRO A 90 14.45 -6.71 21.97
CA PRO A 90 13.26 -6.79 22.83
C PRO A 90 12.17 -5.74 22.53
N GLN A 91 12.31 -4.89 21.51
CA GLN A 91 11.28 -3.92 21.15
C GLN A 91 9.98 -4.63 20.74
N GLN A 92 8.85 -4.12 21.23
CA GLN A 92 7.54 -4.62 20.88
C GLN A 92 7.15 -4.11 19.49
N ILE A 93 6.71 -5.03 18.64
CA ILE A 93 6.30 -4.78 17.26
C ILE A 93 4.95 -5.45 17.05
N ALA A 94 3.98 -4.75 16.48
CA ALA A 94 2.68 -5.31 16.14
C ALA A 94 2.22 -4.71 14.81
N ASP A 95 1.54 -5.47 13.98
CA ASP A 95 1.01 -5.03 12.70
C ASP A 95 -0.46 -4.63 12.81
N VAL A 96 -0.84 -3.67 11.97
CA VAL A 96 -2.26 -3.40 11.70
C VAL A 96 -2.67 -4.25 10.52
N GLU A 97 -3.67 -5.10 10.72
CA GLU A 97 -4.16 -6.03 9.71
C GLU A 97 -5.34 -5.45 8.93
N CYS A 98 -5.41 -5.78 7.65
CA CYS A 98 -6.60 -5.55 6.83
C CYS A 98 -7.56 -6.73 7.03
N ALA A 99 -8.84 -6.45 7.24
CA ALA A 99 -9.86 -7.48 7.41
C ALA A 99 -10.17 -8.26 6.11
N ALA A 100 -9.79 -7.74 4.94
CA ALA A 100 -10.06 -8.34 3.64
C ALA A 100 -8.84 -8.99 2.98
N CYS A 101 -7.62 -8.74 3.47
CA CYS A 101 -6.42 -9.35 2.89
C CYS A 101 -5.33 -9.57 3.92
N ASP A 102 -4.51 -10.58 3.65
CA ASP A 102 -3.29 -10.87 4.41
C ASP A 102 -2.13 -9.90 4.06
N HIS A 103 -2.40 -8.85 3.26
CA HIS A 103 -1.43 -7.81 2.96
C HIS A 103 -1.40 -6.82 4.12
N GLY A 104 -0.33 -6.93 4.92
CA GLY A 104 -0.16 -6.18 6.16
C GLY A 104 -0.15 -4.67 5.95
N GLY A 105 -0.80 -3.97 6.89
CA GLY A 105 -0.71 -2.53 7.05
C GLY A 105 0.60 -2.11 7.71
N PRO A 106 0.67 -0.88 8.26
CA PRO A 106 1.88 -0.41 8.92
C PRO A 106 2.25 -1.28 10.12
N LEU A 107 3.56 -1.37 10.38
CA LEU A 107 4.10 -1.96 11.61
C LEU A 107 4.20 -0.89 12.70
N LEU A 108 3.58 -1.15 13.83
CA LEU A 108 3.65 -0.35 15.04
C LEU A 108 4.83 -0.79 15.89
N VAL A 109 5.44 0.16 16.61
CA VAL A 109 6.50 -0.14 17.58
C VAL A 109 6.30 0.53 18.93
N GLY A 110 6.97 0.00 19.95
CA GLY A 110 7.01 0.60 21.27
C GLY A 110 5.62 0.74 21.89
N ALA A 111 5.29 1.93 22.40
CA ALA A 111 4.02 2.20 23.07
C ALA A 111 2.78 1.95 22.18
N LEU A 112 2.90 2.17 20.86
CA LEU A 112 1.80 1.91 19.92
C LEU A 112 1.53 0.41 19.80
N ALA A 113 2.58 -0.40 19.63
CA ALA A 113 2.48 -1.86 19.57
C ALA A 113 1.99 -2.46 20.89
N ILE A 114 2.50 -1.95 22.02
CA ILE A 114 2.07 -2.38 23.36
C ILE A 114 0.57 -2.12 23.54
N THR A 115 0.10 -0.93 23.18
CA THR A 115 -1.31 -0.56 23.31
C THR A 115 -2.20 -1.45 22.45
N LEU A 116 -1.82 -1.68 21.19
CA LEU A 116 -2.56 -2.56 20.29
C LEU A 116 -2.67 -3.97 20.88
N ARG A 117 -1.55 -4.57 21.32
CA ARG A 117 -1.54 -5.92 21.90
C ARG A 117 -2.32 -6.02 23.21
N ALA A 118 -2.19 -5.02 24.09
CA ALA A 118 -2.82 -5.05 25.40
C ALA A 118 -4.34 -4.83 25.35
N LYS A 119 -4.81 -3.97 24.43
CA LYS A 119 -6.22 -3.59 24.34
C LYS A 119 -6.98 -4.32 23.22
N GLY A 120 -6.27 -4.99 22.31
CA GLY A 120 -6.83 -5.57 21.09
C GLY A 120 -7.46 -4.52 20.17
N LYS A 121 -7.07 -3.25 20.30
CA LYS A 121 -7.63 -2.12 19.56
C LYS A 121 -6.53 -1.19 19.08
N VAL A 122 -6.65 -0.73 17.84
CA VAL A 122 -5.71 0.23 17.25
C VAL A 122 -5.77 1.54 18.05
N PRO A 123 -4.62 2.11 18.46
CA PRO A 123 -4.58 3.39 19.16
C PRO A 123 -5.22 4.51 18.32
N THR A 124 -5.92 5.44 18.95
CA THR A 124 -6.63 6.53 18.24
C THR A 124 -5.72 7.32 17.29
N ALA A 125 -4.51 7.67 17.73
CA ALA A 125 -3.53 8.37 16.89
C ALA A 125 -3.16 7.58 15.61
N VAL A 126 -3.03 6.26 15.73
CA VAL A 126 -2.77 5.36 14.59
C VAL A 126 -4.01 5.28 13.71
N LEU A 127 -5.20 5.20 14.30
CA LEU A 127 -6.46 5.17 13.56
C LEU A 127 -6.66 6.44 12.72
N THR A 128 -6.43 7.62 13.30
CA THR A 128 -6.47 8.89 12.59
C THR A 128 -5.49 8.91 11.42
N TRP A 129 -4.25 8.46 11.64
CA TRP A 129 -3.26 8.33 10.57
C TRP A 129 -3.74 7.37 9.48
N LEU A 130 -4.30 6.21 9.83
CA LEU A 130 -4.81 5.24 8.86
C LEU A 130 -5.92 5.84 7.98
N MET A 131 -6.86 6.58 8.58
CA MET A 131 -7.95 7.23 7.84
C MET A 131 -7.41 8.28 6.86
N ASP A 132 -6.39 9.04 7.26
CA ASP A 132 -5.69 10.00 6.38
C ASP A 132 -5.01 9.28 5.19
N GLN A 133 -4.50 8.06 5.43
CA GLN A 133 -3.94 7.19 4.37
C GLN A 133 -5.01 6.42 3.58
N GLY A 134 -6.30 6.76 3.75
CA GLY A 134 -7.40 6.18 2.99
C GLY A 134 -7.85 4.79 3.46
N TRP A 135 -7.40 4.33 4.62
CA TRP A 135 -8.00 3.17 5.27
C TRP A 135 -9.42 3.52 5.72
N ARG A 136 -10.23 2.48 5.93
CA ARG A 136 -11.63 2.62 6.33
C ARG A 136 -11.95 1.66 7.47
N GLU A 137 -12.66 2.15 8.48
CA GLU A 137 -13.27 1.28 9.49
C GLU A 137 -14.51 0.59 8.91
N GLN A 138 -14.75 -0.64 9.36
CA GLN A 138 -15.93 -1.43 9.02
C GLN A 138 -16.84 -1.58 10.23
N GLU A 139 -18.11 -1.89 9.97
CA GLU A 139 -19.01 -2.35 11.02
C GLU A 139 -18.40 -3.58 11.71
N GLY A 140 -18.34 -3.57 13.04
CA GLY A 140 -17.65 -4.59 13.83
C GLY A 140 -16.19 -4.29 14.18
N GLY A 141 -15.64 -3.15 13.73
CA GLY A 141 -14.33 -2.65 14.16
C GLY A 141 -13.14 -3.21 13.38
N GLY A 142 -13.38 -3.90 12.27
CA GLY A 142 -12.34 -4.28 11.32
C GLY A 142 -11.84 -3.07 10.52
N LEU A 143 -10.61 -3.15 10.01
CA LEU A 143 -9.99 -2.12 9.18
C LEU A 143 -9.78 -2.62 7.75
N LEU A 144 -10.10 -1.80 6.75
CA LEU A 144 -9.83 -2.08 5.34
C LEU A 144 -8.78 -1.13 4.81
N CYS A 145 -7.79 -1.70 4.11
CA CYS A 145 -6.76 -0.93 3.42
C CYS A 145 -7.34 -0.26 2.17
N PRO A 146 -6.69 0.79 1.64
CA PRO A 146 -7.18 1.56 0.51
C PRO A 146 -7.34 0.72 -0.77
N ASP A 147 -6.63 -0.40 -0.90
CA ASP A 147 -6.66 -1.28 -2.07
C ASP A 147 -7.93 -2.14 -2.16
N HIS A 148 -8.73 -2.24 -1.09
CA HIS A 148 -10.00 -2.97 -1.11
C HIS A 148 -11.20 -2.02 -1.11
N PRO A 149 -12.19 -2.21 -2.00
CA PRO A 149 -13.42 -1.45 -1.95
C PRO A 149 -14.11 -1.69 -0.60
N ALA A 150 -14.72 -0.65 -0.04
CA ALA A 150 -15.63 -0.85 1.07
C ALA A 150 -16.79 -1.72 0.58
N HIS A 151 -16.97 -2.90 1.15
CA HIS A 151 -18.18 -3.66 0.92
C HIS A 151 -19.31 -2.93 1.66
N ARG A 152 -20.28 -2.43 0.90
CA ARG A 152 -21.45 -1.71 1.40
C ARG A 152 -22.60 -2.68 1.63
#